data_AF-A0A2X3D825-F1
#
_entry.id   AF-A0A2X3D825-F1
#
_cell.length_a   1.000
_cell.length_b   1.000
_cell.length_c   1.000
_cell.angle_alpha   90.00
_cell.angle_beta   90.00
_cell.angle_gamma   90.00
#
_symmetry.space_group_name_H-M   'P 1'
#
loop_
_entity.id
_entity.type
_entity.pdbx_description
1 polymer ?
#
loop_
_entity_poly.entity_id
_entity_poly.type
_entity_poly.pdbx_seq_one_letter_code
_entity_poly.pdbx_strand_id
1 'polypeptide(L)'
;MFRTLLNLTVSCALLLSSIAHAGIVVESTRYLYKEGAREITAQIENKDDIPYLIKSWVETPAGKAPSFMATPPLFRLEGKQQNTVRLFATSNVNAPTDRESMYYFNVMAIPPADDAKAGNAANLLI
;
A
#
# COMPACT_ATOMS: atom_id res chain seq x y z
N MET A 1 6.96 -13.98 45.56
CA MET A 1 5.69 -13.28 45.27
C MET A 1 5.88 -11.98 44.49
N PHE A 2 6.73 -11.03 44.93
CA PHE A 2 6.91 -9.75 44.22
C PHE A 2 7.50 -9.89 42.80
N ARG A 3 8.51 -10.76 42.62
CA ARG A 3 9.14 -11.02 41.31
C ARG A 3 8.20 -11.69 40.29
N THR A 4 7.31 -12.56 40.76
CA THR A 4 6.31 -13.23 39.91
C THR A 4 5.21 -12.27 39.47
N LEU A 5 4.81 -11.32 40.35
CA LEU A 5 3.90 -10.24 39.98
C LEU A 5 4.53 -9.27 38.97
N LEU A 6 5.80 -8.87 39.18
CA LEU A 6 6.51 -7.99 38.25
C LEU A 6 6.63 -8.60 36.85
N ASN A 7 6.99 -9.88 36.76
CA ASN A 7 7.12 -10.59 35.49
C ASN A 7 5.78 -10.76 34.76
N LEU A 8 4.68 -10.93 35.49
CA LEU A 8 3.33 -11.02 34.92
C LEU A 8 2.89 -9.66 34.35
N THR A 9 3.15 -8.56 35.06
CA THR A 9 2.86 -7.20 34.60
C THR A 9 3.65 -6.84 33.34
N VAL A 10 4.94 -7.15 33.29
CA VAL A 10 5.78 -6.90 32.09
C VAL A 10 5.32 -7.72 30.89
N SER A 11 4.94 -8.99 31.10
CA SER A 11 4.41 -9.84 30.03
C SER A 11 3.09 -9.32 29.46
N CYS A 12 2.20 -8.80 30.31
CA CYS A 12 0.93 -8.21 29.90
C CYS A 12 1.13 -6.90 29.10
N ALA A 13 2.09 -6.07 29.51
CA ALA A 13 2.40 -4.82 28.81
C ALA A 13 2.95 -5.05 27.39
N LEU A 14 3.73 -6.13 27.17
CA LEU A 14 4.24 -6.49 25.85
C LEU A 14 3.13 -6.92 24.88
N LEU A 15 2.05 -7.51 25.38
CA LEU A 15 0.90 -7.97 24.57
C LEU A 15 -0.01 -6.82 24.08
N LEU A 16 0.09 -5.62 24.68
CA LEU A 16 -0.71 -4.45 24.28
C LEU A 16 -0.09 -3.64 23.13
N SER A 17 1.08 -4.02 22.63
CA SER A 17 1.86 -3.23 21.66
C SER A 17 1.42 -3.35 20.20
N SER A 18 0.33 -4.06 19.89
CA SER A 18 0.02 -4.51 18.51
C SER A 18 -1.09 -3.75 17.78
N ILE A 19 -1.64 -2.67 18.34
CA ILE A 19 -2.74 -1.93 17.68
C ILE A 19 -2.15 -0.83 16.80
N ALA A 20 -1.84 -1.17 15.56
CA ALA A 20 -1.55 -0.19 14.51
C ALA A 20 -2.85 0.19 13.80
N HIS A 21 -3.20 1.48 13.78
CA HIS A 21 -4.31 1.99 13.00
C HIS A 21 -3.78 2.54 11.68
N ALA A 22 -4.25 2.00 10.57
CA ALA A 22 -3.92 2.45 9.23
C ALA A 22 -5.21 2.87 8.52
N GLY A 23 -5.19 4.06 7.91
CA GLY A 23 -6.30 4.56 7.12
C GLY A 23 -6.42 3.79 5.80
N ILE A 24 -5.35 3.73 5.02
CA ILE A 24 -5.31 2.96 3.77
C ILE A 24 -4.65 1.60 3.99
N VAL A 25 -5.32 0.55 3.53
CA VAL A 25 -4.87 -0.84 3.64
C VAL A 25 -4.81 -1.46 2.25
N VAL A 26 -3.68 -2.08 1.91
CA VAL A 26 -3.54 -2.94 0.73
C VAL A 26 -3.69 -4.39 1.18
N GLU A 27 -4.57 -5.16 0.52
CA GLU A 27 -4.95 -6.51 0.95
C GLU A 27 -3.77 -7.48 1.06
N SER A 28 -2.75 -7.33 0.20
CA SER A 28 -1.58 -8.20 0.18
C SER A 28 -0.28 -7.41 0.29
N THR A 29 0.72 -8.05 0.90
CA THR A 29 2.09 -7.54 0.98
C THR A 29 2.93 -7.89 -0.25
N ARG A 30 2.46 -8.83 -1.08
CA ARG A 30 3.13 -9.24 -2.32
C ARG A 30 2.14 -9.76 -3.36
N TYR A 31 2.48 -9.59 -4.62
CA TYR A 31 1.67 -10.03 -5.76
C TYR A 31 2.54 -10.89 -6.68
N LEU A 32 2.05 -12.09 -7.01
CA LEU A 32 2.74 -13.00 -7.93
C LEU A 32 2.09 -12.91 -9.31
N TYR A 33 2.85 -12.41 -10.29
CA TYR A 33 2.41 -12.34 -11.67
C TYR A 33 2.93 -13.54 -12.45
N LYS A 34 2.03 -14.43 -12.86
CA LYS A 34 2.41 -15.56 -13.71
C LYS A 34 2.59 -15.10 -15.15
N GLU A 35 3.67 -15.53 -15.81
CA GLU A 35 3.88 -15.28 -17.24
C GLU A 35 2.67 -15.74 -18.07
N GLY A 36 2.25 -14.92 -19.03
CA GLY A 36 1.07 -15.16 -19.86
C GLY A 36 -0.28 -14.83 -19.20
N ALA A 37 -0.31 -14.49 -17.90
CA ALA A 37 -1.49 -13.92 -17.29
C ALA A 37 -1.82 -12.56 -17.93
N ARG A 38 -3.12 -12.24 -18.04
CA ARG A 38 -3.58 -10.96 -18.58
C ARG A 38 -3.40 -9.82 -17.58
N GLU A 39 -3.79 -10.06 -16.34
CA GLU A 39 -3.70 -9.11 -15.23
C GLU A 39 -3.82 -9.86 -13.89
N ILE A 40 -3.42 -9.19 -12.81
CA ILE A 40 -3.73 -9.54 -11.43
C ILE A 40 -4.33 -8.31 -10.74
N THR A 41 -4.98 -8.51 -9.59
CA THR A 41 -5.70 -7.44 -8.89
C THR A 41 -5.12 -7.19 -7.51
N ALA A 42 -5.03 -5.91 -7.14
CA ALA A 42 -4.70 -5.43 -5.82
C ALA A 42 -5.90 -4.68 -5.23
N GLN A 43 -6.46 -5.17 -4.14
CA GLN A 43 -7.53 -4.49 -3.43
C GLN A 43 -6.95 -3.45 -2.46
N ILE A 44 -7.47 -2.23 -2.53
CA ILE A 44 -7.10 -1.11 -1.64
C ILE A 44 -8.36 -0.68 -0.90
N GLU A 45 -8.29 -0.63 0.41
CA GLU A 45 -9.39 -0.25 1.28
C GLU A 45 -9.03 0.99 2.10
N ASN A 46 -9.99 1.90 2.23
CA ASN A 46 -9.94 3.01 3.14
C ASN A 46 -10.75 2.68 4.40
N LYS A 47 -10.07 2.41 5.50
CA LYS A 47 -10.63 2.16 6.83
C LYS A 47 -11.00 3.44 7.57
N ASP A 48 -10.57 4.61 7.11
CA ASP A 48 -10.93 5.90 7.73
C ASP A 48 -12.30 6.40 7.26
N ASP A 49 -12.79 7.45 7.91
CA ASP A 49 -14.05 8.13 7.58
C ASP A 49 -13.86 9.28 6.58
N ILE A 50 -12.60 9.67 6.29
CA ILE A 50 -12.26 10.73 5.35
C ILE A 50 -11.83 10.15 3.99
N PRO A 51 -12.04 10.88 2.88
CA PRO A 51 -11.61 10.45 1.56
C PRO A 51 -10.12 10.67 1.35
N TYR A 52 -9.50 9.83 0.51
CA TYR A 52 -8.12 10.00 0.05
C TYR A 52 -8.04 10.06 -1.46
N LEU A 53 -7.05 10.78 -1.99
CA LEU A 53 -6.63 10.64 -3.38
C LEU A 53 -5.51 9.60 -3.44
N ILE A 54 -5.79 8.46 -4.08
CA ILE A 54 -4.88 7.33 -4.19
C ILE A 54 -4.14 7.40 -5.51
N LYS A 55 -2.81 7.40 -5.47
CA LYS A 55 -1.94 7.22 -6.64
C LYS A 55 -1.35 5.83 -6.60
N SER A 56 -1.45 5.09 -7.70
CA SER A 56 -0.91 3.73 -7.82
C SER A 56 0.01 3.59 -9.03
N TRP A 57 1.17 2.95 -8.86
CA TRP A 57 2.12 2.73 -9.95
C TRP A 57 3.03 1.53 -9.68
N VAL A 58 3.65 1.00 -10.74
CA VAL A 58 4.74 0.04 -10.60
C VAL A 58 6.05 0.74 -10.95
N GLU A 59 7.05 0.63 -10.07
CA GLU A 59 8.37 1.18 -10.33
C GLU A 59 9.06 0.46 -11.47
N THR A 60 9.73 1.26 -12.30
CA THR A 60 10.54 0.80 -13.41
C THR A 60 11.95 1.36 -13.23
N PRO A 61 13.01 0.58 -13.52
CA PRO A 61 14.37 1.10 -13.48
C PRO A 61 14.53 2.36 -14.34
N ALA A 62 15.29 3.33 -13.86
CA ALA A 62 15.53 4.58 -14.58
C ALA A 62 16.05 4.32 -16.00
N GLY A 63 15.48 5.03 -16.98
CA GLY A 63 15.84 4.91 -18.39
C GLY A 63 15.29 3.66 -19.10
N LYS A 64 14.44 2.85 -18.45
CA LYS A 64 13.75 1.72 -19.08
C LYS A 64 12.26 2.02 -19.31
N ALA A 65 11.70 1.46 -20.37
CA ALA A 65 10.27 1.49 -20.61
C ALA A 65 9.52 0.70 -19.50
N PRO A 66 8.31 1.14 -19.08
CA PRO A 66 7.55 0.44 -18.06
C PRO A 66 7.27 -1.01 -18.43
N SER A 67 7.67 -1.94 -17.56
CA SER A 67 7.39 -3.37 -17.74
C SER A 67 5.99 -3.74 -17.22
N PHE A 68 5.50 -3.02 -16.20
CA PHE A 68 4.17 -3.24 -15.63
C PHE A 68 3.44 -1.91 -15.49
N MET A 69 2.11 -1.96 -15.53
CA MET A 69 1.23 -0.82 -15.33
C MET A 69 0.18 -1.14 -14.27
N ALA A 70 -0.22 -0.10 -13.52
CA ALA A 70 -1.29 -0.14 -12.53
C ALA A 70 -2.46 0.73 -13.02
N THR A 71 -3.70 0.24 -12.91
CA THR A 71 -4.89 0.99 -13.34
C THR A 71 -6.06 0.79 -12.37
N PRO A 72 -6.71 1.86 -11.89
CA PRO A 72 -6.45 3.27 -12.21
C PRO A 72 -5.18 3.84 -11.52
N PRO A 73 -4.36 4.67 -12.21
CA PRO A 73 -3.12 5.22 -11.64
C PRO A 73 -3.36 6.36 -10.65
N LEU A 74 -4.54 6.99 -10.70
CA LEU A 74 -4.97 8.03 -9.77
C LEU A 74 -6.49 7.96 -9.63
N PHE A 75 -6.99 7.88 -8.40
CA PHE A 75 -8.43 7.84 -8.13
C PHE A 75 -8.75 8.32 -6.72
N ARG A 76 -9.94 8.86 -6.52
CA ARG A 76 -10.45 9.21 -5.19
C ARG A 76 -11.08 7.98 -4.54
N LEU A 77 -10.77 7.74 -3.28
CA LEU A 77 -11.31 6.65 -2.47
C LEU A 77 -12.01 7.24 -1.25
N GLU A 78 -13.34 7.13 -1.20
CA GLU A 78 -14.12 7.66 -0.07
C GLU A 78 -13.90 6.84 1.21
N GLY A 79 -14.31 7.41 2.35
CA GLY A 79 -14.25 6.72 3.64
C GLY A 79 -15.02 5.39 3.63
N LYS A 80 -14.47 4.38 4.30
CA LYS A 80 -15.01 3.00 4.39
C LYS A 80 -15.23 2.31 3.04
N GLN A 81 -14.66 2.82 1.95
CA GLN A 81 -14.75 2.21 0.62
C GLN A 81 -13.51 1.40 0.28
N GLN A 82 -13.67 0.55 -0.71
CA GLN A 82 -12.59 -0.23 -1.31
C GLN A 82 -12.62 -0.06 -2.83
N ASN A 83 -11.45 -0.13 -3.45
CA ASN A 83 -11.30 -0.11 -4.90
C ASN A 83 -10.24 -1.12 -5.35
N THR A 84 -10.40 -1.63 -6.57
CA THR A 84 -9.49 -2.60 -7.16
C THR A 84 -8.55 -1.92 -8.14
N VAL A 85 -7.24 -2.11 -7.95
CA VAL A 85 -6.20 -1.74 -8.91
C VAL A 85 -5.80 -2.98 -9.71
N ARG A 86 -5.85 -2.86 -11.03
CA ARG A 86 -5.38 -3.91 -11.95
C ARG A 86 -3.91 -3.70 -12.25
N LEU A 87 -3.13 -4.77 -12.12
CA LEU A 87 -1.72 -4.83 -12.44
C LEU A 87 -1.54 -5.72 -13.66
N PHE A 88 -0.93 -5.21 -14.72
CA PHE A 88 -0.72 -5.98 -15.95
C PHE A 88 0.64 -5.68 -16.56
N ALA A 89 1.19 -6.70 -17.21
CA ALA A 89 2.42 -6.59 -17.98
C ALA A 89 2.21 -5.76 -19.25
N THR A 90 3.20 -4.96 -19.61
CA THR A 90 3.27 -4.34 -20.93
C THR A 90 3.89 -5.30 -21.94
N SER A 91 3.82 -4.99 -23.24
CA SER A 91 4.48 -5.79 -24.28
C SER A 91 6.02 -5.80 -24.17
N ASN A 92 6.60 -4.98 -23.28
CA ASN A 92 8.04 -4.75 -23.17
C ASN A 92 8.64 -5.34 -21.88
N VAL A 93 7.98 -6.33 -21.25
CA VAL A 93 8.58 -7.05 -20.12
C VAL A 93 9.80 -7.84 -20.61
N ASN A 94 10.99 -7.35 -20.26
CA ASN A 94 12.25 -8.06 -20.49
C ASN A 94 12.74 -8.64 -19.16
N ALA A 95 12.16 -9.79 -18.79
CA ALA A 95 12.51 -10.56 -17.60
C ALA A 95 13.16 -11.90 -18.01
N PRO A 96 14.13 -12.44 -17.24
CA PRO A 96 14.65 -13.78 -17.49
C PRO A 96 13.58 -14.86 -17.34
N THR A 97 13.67 -15.94 -18.11
CA THR A 97 12.72 -17.07 -18.07
C THR A 97 13.13 -18.20 -17.13
N ASP A 98 14.35 -18.14 -16.59
CA ASP A 98 14.93 -19.17 -15.70
C ASP A 98 14.79 -18.84 -14.21
N ARG A 99 14.30 -17.64 -13.86
CA ARG A 99 14.15 -17.14 -12.49
C ARG A 99 13.09 -16.05 -12.39
N GLU A 100 12.60 -15.79 -11.18
CA GLU A 100 11.68 -14.69 -10.92
C GLU A 100 12.36 -13.32 -11.01
N SER A 101 11.60 -12.30 -11.42
CA SER A 101 12.01 -10.89 -11.41
C SER A 101 11.17 -10.11 -10.41
N MET A 102 11.81 -9.20 -9.68
CA MET A 102 11.16 -8.37 -8.66
C MET A 102 10.81 -7.00 -9.19
N TYR A 103 9.59 -6.55 -8.91
CA TYR A 103 9.08 -5.21 -9.20
C TYR A 103 8.36 -4.67 -7.96
N TYR A 104 8.30 -3.34 -7.83
CA TYR A 104 7.65 -2.70 -6.69
C TYR A 104 6.33 -2.06 -7.12
N PHE A 105 5.22 -2.57 -6.58
CA PHE A 105 3.93 -1.91 -6.66
C PHE A 105 3.80 -0.91 -5.51
N ASN A 106 3.56 0.35 -5.86
CA ASN A 106 3.47 1.46 -4.94
C ASN A 106 2.04 2.01 -4.92
N VAL A 107 1.60 2.35 -3.71
CA VAL A 107 0.33 3.03 -3.43
C VAL A 107 0.64 4.20 -2.53
N MET A 108 0.31 5.41 -2.97
CA MET A 108 0.46 6.63 -2.18
C MET A 108 -0.92 7.18 -1.85
N ALA A 109 -1.15 7.46 -0.57
CA ALA A 109 -2.39 8.04 -0.08
C ALA A 109 -2.21 9.53 0.18
N ILE A 110 -2.92 10.37 -0.59
CA ILE A 110 -2.88 11.82 -0.44
C ILE A 110 -4.13 12.26 0.34
N PRO A 111 -3.99 12.74 1.58
CA PRO A 111 -5.12 13.23 2.36
C PRO A 111 -5.69 14.53 1.79
N PRO A 112 -6.94 14.88 2.12
CA PRO A 112 -7.51 16.17 1.74
C PRO A 112 -6.75 17.30 2.45
N ALA A 113 -6.70 18.48 1.84
CA ALA A 113 -6.16 19.66 2.50
C ALA A 113 -7.13 20.13 3.59
N ASP A 114 -6.62 20.41 4.79
CA ASP A 114 -7.38 21.13 5.82
C ASP A 114 -7.35 22.63 5.49
N ASP A 115 -8.48 23.18 5.03
CA ASP A 115 -8.61 24.64 4.79
C ASP A 115 -8.36 25.46 6.07
N ALA A 116 -8.51 24.86 7.25
CA ALA A 116 -8.27 25.48 8.56
C ALA A 116 -6.80 25.50 9.00
N LYS A 117 -5.88 24.80 8.29
CA LYS A 117 -4.46 24.68 8.66
C LYS A 117 -3.51 25.09 7.52
N ALA A 118 -3.89 26.10 6.75
CA ALA A 118 -3.05 26.75 5.73
C ALA A 118 -1.83 27.53 6.31
N GLY A 119 -1.44 27.25 7.56
CA GLY A 119 -0.20 27.71 8.18
C GLY A 119 0.62 26.51 8.66
N ASN A 120 1.61 26.10 7.87
CA ASN A 120 2.64 25.11 8.21
C ASN A 120 2.16 23.70 8.64
N ALA A 121 1.11 23.15 8.01
CA ALA A 121 0.82 21.72 8.13
C ALA A 121 1.66 20.91 7.14
N ALA A 122 2.65 20.16 7.64
CA ALA A 122 3.33 19.15 6.85
C ALA A 122 2.38 17.96 6.66
N ASN A 123 1.70 17.91 5.52
CA ASN A 123 0.92 16.73 5.14
C ASN A 123 1.89 15.59 4.83
N LEU A 124 1.91 14.58 5.70
CA LEU A 124 2.70 13.36 5.49
C LEU A 124 2.12 12.60 4.30
N LEU A 125 2.93 12.42 3.27
CA LEU A 125 2.66 11.49 2.18
C LEU A 125 3.20 10.14 2.62
N ILE A 126 2.32 9.15 2.68
CA ILE A 126 2.66 7.76 3.00
C ILE A 126 2.48 6.94 1.72
#